data_AF-A0A9D8MWJ0-F1
#
_entry.id   AF-A0A9D8MWJ0-F1
#
_cell.length_a   1.000
_cell.length_b   1.000
_cell.length_c   1.000
_cell.angle_alpha   90.00
_cell.angle_beta   90.00
_cell.angle_gamma   90.00
#
_symmetry.space_group_name_H-M   'P 1'
#
loop_
_entity.id
_entity.type
_entity.pdbx_description
1 polymer ?
#
loop_
_entity_poly.entity_id
_entity_poly.type
_entity_poly.pdbx_seq_one_letter_code
_entity_poly.pdbx_strand_id
1 'polypeptide(L)'
;MKKLLFLFAILAVACKPAEIVPAEEEIPAEYESYTRVPLVSELHGVQPMTGIVLWTGQTKGPEGYISLEFSYMLYSDVCKEKDVYDWTVVDRLLEKVAANGHQAILRFRYTYPGYQCAVPDYIKAWPGYEETYGKADGGHRTWFPDWRCEELQRFHMEFYRLFAERYDNDPRIAFLETGFGLWAEYHIYDGPFVLGQTFPSKEFQAEFIGNMPKWFKNTPWLISIDAADNKYSPFKKQPELLDVRFGNFDDSFMCEDHDDYNRRSWLFFGQDRYKSSPEGGEFSYYTNYDQKHCLDTAGMYGRRFEDEVAKYHLSFIIGADQPTHQKWPRIIEASQSMGYRYRIKDLRVKPGTGAAVFIKNAGVAPIYYDAYLDVDGKQGSYNLRDLMPGDSLWVAVPNPSVSDKPVLSISCSRLVPGQKIEYEADIK
;
A
#
# COMPACT_ATOMS: atom_id res chain seq x y z
N MET A 1 53.42 -19.46 33.85
CA MET A 1 52.48 -19.69 32.74
C MET A 1 51.42 -18.60 32.73
N LYS A 2 51.64 -17.49 32.01
CA LYS A 2 50.62 -16.46 31.75
C LYS A 2 50.32 -16.49 30.26
N LYS A 3 49.09 -16.84 29.90
CA LYS A 3 48.58 -16.86 28.52
C LYS A 3 48.39 -15.42 28.04
N LEU A 4 48.95 -15.12 26.88
CA LEU A 4 48.78 -13.90 26.13
C LEU A 4 47.46 -14.01 25.34
N LEU A 5 46.46 -13.20 25.67
CA LEU A 5 45.27 -13.04 24.83
C LEU A 5 45.51 -11.87 23.87
N PHE A 6 45.57 -12.17 22.57
CA PHE A 6 45.51 -11.16 21.51
C PHE A 6 44.04 -10.73 21.35
N LEU A 7 43.75 -9.46 21.64
CA LEU A 7 42.49 -8.82 21.27
C LEU A 7 42.63 -8.32 19.82
N PHE A 8 41.88 -8.91 18.88
CA PHE A 8 41.65 -8.33 17.57
C PHE A 8 40.58 -7.22 17.71
N ALA A 9 40.98 -5.96 17.58
CA ALA A 9 40.05 -4.86 17.41
C ALA A 9 39.53 -4.86 15.97
N ILE A 10 38.27 -5.26 15.78
CA ILE A 10 37.54 -5.03 14.53
C ILE A 10 37.10 -3.56 14.55
N LEU A 11 37.72 -2.73 13.70
CA LEU A 11 37.21 -1.39 13.40
C LEU A 11 35.91 -1.56 12.60
N ALA A 12 34.76 -1.43 13.26
CA ALA A 12 33.50 -1.22 12.57
C ALA A 12 33.50 0.22 12.04
N VAL A 13 33.69 0.39 10.74
CA VAL A 13 33.37 1.65 10.06
C VAL A 13 31.85 1.74 10.05
N ALA A 14 31.30 2.53 10.97
CA ALA A 14 29.90 2.91 10.93
C ALA A 14 29.69 3.81 9.71
N CYS A 15 29.10 3.27 8.64
CA CYS A 15 28.45 4.11 7.63
C CYS A 15 27.34 4.88 8.34
N LYS A 16 27.53 6.18 8.53
CA LYS A 16 26.41 7.06 8.83
C LYS A 16 25.39 6.93 7.70
N PRO A 17 24.08 6.86 7.99
CA PRO A 17 23.07 7.07 6.96
C PRO A 17 23.36 8.42 6.30
N ALA A 18 23.31 8.46 4.97
CA ALA A 18 23.50 9.69 4.22
C ALA A 18 22.44 10.69 4.70
N GLU A 19 22.87 11.77 5.36
CA GLU A 19 22.01 12.93 5.58
C GLU A 19 21.59 13.44 4.20
N ILE A 20 20.29 13.38 3.92
CA ILE A 20 19.70 13.96 2.71
C ILE A 20 19.71 15.47 2.92
N VAL A 21 20.83 16.09 2.55
CA VAL A 21 20.88 17.55 2.36
C VAL A 21 20.05 17.83 1.10
N PRO A 22 19.15 18.83 1.09
CA PRO A 22 18.51 19.27 -0.14
C PRO A 22 19.61 19.58 -1.15
N ALA A 23 19.76 18.75 -2.19
CA ALA A 23 20.74 19.01 -3.21
C ALA A 23 20.36 20.33 -3.89
N GLU A 24 21.19 21.36 -3.73
CA GLU A 24 21.16 22.52 -4.62
C GLU A 24 21.28 21.98 -6.06
N GLU A 25 20.66 22.65 -7.05
CA GLU A 25 20.71 22.23 -8.46
C GLU A 25 22.14 22.27 -9.05
N GLU A 26 23.14 22.60 -8.24
CA GLU A 26 24.55 22.53 -8.58
C GLU A 26 25.00 21.08 -8.83
N ILE A 27 25.89 20.93 -9.80
CA ILE A 27 26.46 19.64 -10.18
C ILE A 27 27.58 19.34 -9.18
N PRO A 28 27.54 18.20 -8.45
CA PRO A 28 28.64 17.78 -7.60
C PRO A 28 29.96 17.73 -8.36
N ALA A 29 31.06 18.14 -7.71
CA ALA A 29 32.39 18.25 -8.32
C ALA A 29 32.84 16.93 -8.98
N GLU A 30 32.45 15.78 -8.42
CA GLU A 30 32.74 14.46 -8.99
C GLU A 30 32.07 14.21 -10.36
N TYR A 31 30.96 14.90 -10.65
CA TYR A 31 30.18 14.75 -11.89
C TYR A 31 30.42 15.87 -12.90
N GLU A 32 31.21 16.90 -12.58
CA GLU A 32 31.58 17.96 -13.52
C GLU A 32 32.29 17.40 -14.76
N SER A 33 33.10 16.36 -14.58
CA SER A 33 33.82 15.68 -15.67
C SER A 33 32.95 14.74 -16.51
N TYR A 34 31.68 14.55 -16.16
CA TYR A 34 30.76 13.70 -16.91
C TYR A 34 30.10 14.49 -18.03
N THR A 35 29.91 13.85 -19.18
CA THR A 35 29.22 14.44 -20.32
C THR A 35 27.71 14.36 -20.10
N ARG A 36 27.03 15.50 -20.22
CA ARG A 36 25.57 15.56 -20.16
C ARG A 36 24.93 14.87 -21.38
N VAL A 37 23.85 14.13 -21.13
CA VAL A 37 23.12 13.36 -22.15
C VAL A 37 21.70 13.91 -22.29
N PRO A 38 21.25 14.26 -23.51
CA PRO A 38 19.87 14.62 -23.75
C PRO A 38 18.91 13.45 -23.47
N LEU A 39 17.77 13.74 -22.86
CA LEU A 39 16.76 12.75 -22.49
C LEU A 39 15.38 13.40 -22.47
N VAL A 40 14.45 12.84 -23.24
CA VAL A 40 13.04 13.27 -23.28
C VAL A 40 12.17 12.07 -22.95
N SER A 41 11.26 12.24 -21.98
CA SER A 41 10.32 11.20 -21.56
C SER A 41 9.07 11.82 -20.92
N GLU A 42 7.93 11.17 -21.12
CA GLU A 42 6.64 11.53 -20.54
C GLU A 42 5.96 10.30 -19.94
N LEU A 43 5.00 10.52 -19.05
CA LEU A 43 4.17 9.44 -18.49
C LEU A 43 3.04 9.13 -19.46
N HIS A 44 2.84 7.85 -19.76
CA HIS A 44 1.80 7.40 -20.70
C HIS A 44 0.55 6.85 -19.99
N GLY A 45 0.64 6.61 -18.68
CA GLY A 45 -0.47 6.10 -17.88
C GLY A 45 -0.29 6.32 -16.39
N VAL A 46 -1.13 5.63 -15.62
CA VAL A 46 -1.04 5.58 -14.16
C VAL A 46 0.19 4.77 -13.74
N GLN A 47 0.92 5.26 -12.75
CA GLN A 47 2.13 4.58 -12.27
C GLN A 47 1.78 3.27 -11.55
N PRO A 48 2.60 2.21 -11.68
CA PRO A 48 2.43 0.97 -10.93
C PRO A 48 2.21 1.20 -9.44
N MET A 49 1.27 0.45 -8.85
CA MET A 49 0.95 0.50 -7.42
C MET A 49 0.41 1.85 -6.94
N THR A 50 -0.18 2.62 -7.84
CA THR A 50 -0.80 3.91 -7.53
C THR A 50 -2.14 4.09 -8.24
N GLY A 51 -2.90 5.10 -7.80
CA GLY A 51 -4.04 5.63 -8.55
C GLY A 51 -5.39 5.07 -8.11
N ILE A 52 -6.42 5.36 -8.91
CA ILE A 52 -7.77 4.86 -8.67
C ILE A 52 -7.79 3.34 -8.91
N VAL A 53 -8.43 2.62 -7.99
CA VAL A 53 -8.56 1.17 -7.98
C VAL A 53 -10.00 0.80 -8.33
N LEU A 54 -10.18 -0.18 -9.23
CA LEU A 54 -11.50 -0.73 -9.56
C LEU A 54 -11.66 -2.13 -8.98
N TRP A 55 -12.90 -2.61 -8.89
CA TRP A 55 -13.14 -3.99 -8.48
C TRP A 55 -12.53 -4.97 -9.48
N THR A 56 -12.03 -6.10 -8.98
CA THR A 56 -11.52 -7.14 -9.87
C THR A 56 -12.57 -7.56 -10.91
N GLY A 57 -12.16 -7.56 -12.18
CA GLY A 57 -13.06 -7.83 -13.31
C GLY A 57 -13.80 -6.63 -13.90
N GLN A 58 -13.71 -5.43 -13.30
CA GLN A 58 -14.09 -4.17 -13.97
C GLN A 58 -12.97 -3.68 -14.90
N THR A 59 -12.55 -4.52 -15.84
CA THR A 59 -11.33 -4.30 -16.64
C THR A 59 -11.56 -3.55 -17.95
N LYS A 60 -12.77 -3.03 -18.17
CA LYS A 60 -13.12 -2.29 -19.39
C LYS A 60 -12.71 -0.83 -19.25
N GLY A 61 -11.60 -0.44 -19.87
CA GLY A 61 -11.10 0.94 -19.95
C GLY A 61 -10.10 1.12 -21.10
N PRO A 62 -9.64 2.36 -21.37
CA PRO A 62 -8.54 2.60 -22.29
C PRO A 62 -7.23 2.04 -21.71
N GLU A 63 -6.18 1.91 -22.51
CA GLU A 63 -4.88 1.44 -22.00
C GLU A 63 -4.31 2.38 -20.91
N GLY A 64 -3.65 1.83 -19.88
CA GLY A 64 -2.92 2.60 -18.87
C GLY A 64 -3.76 3.38 -17.85
N TYR A 65 -5.08 3.14 -17.80
CA TYR A 65 -6.03 3.90 -16.98
C TYR A 65 -6.02 3.59 -15.48
N ILE A 66 -5.62 2.39 -15.11
CA ILE A 66 -5.41 1.93 -13.73
C ILE A 66 -4.17 1.03 -13.69
N SER A 67 -3.61 0.86 -12.50
CA SER A 67 -2.52 -0.09 -12.26
C SER A 67 -2.87 -1.16 -11.22
N LEU A 68 -4.05 -1.02 -10.59
CA LEU A 68 -4.49 -1.74 -9.40
C LEU A 68 -5.93 -2.25 -9.57
N GLU A 69 -6.20 -3.45 -9.06
CA GLU A 69 -7.55 -3.99 -8.88
C GLU A 69 -7.77 -4.41 -7.42
N PHE A 70 -8.97 -4.22 -6.88
CA PHE A 70 -9.32 -4.62 -5.53
C PHE A 70 -10.21 -5.86 -5.49
N SER A 71 -9.93 -6.77 -4.54
CA SER A 71 -10.84 -7.87 -4.22
C SER A 71 -11.01 -8.08 -2.72
N TYR A 72 -12.28 -8.20 -2.31
CA TYR A 72 -12.61 -8.93 -1.10
C TYR A 72 -12.30 -10.42 -1.29
N MET A 73 -11.79 -11.05 -0.23
CA MET A 73 -11.52 -12.48 -0.16
C MET A 73 -12.15 -13.07 1.10
N LEU A 74 -12.49 -14.36 1.06
CA LEU A 74 -13.13 -15.06 2.17
C LEU A 74 -12.19 -16.07 2.79
N TYR A 75 -12.06 -16.07 4.12
CA TYR A 75 -11.24 -17.07 4.81
C TYR A 75 -11.77 -18.49 4.59
N SER A 76 -13.08 -18.67 4.58
CA SER A 76 -13.76 -19.95 4.30
C SER A 76 -13.55 -20.47 2.88
N ASP A 77 -13.15 -19.62 1.92
CA ASP A 77 -12.81 -20.08 0.57
C ASP A 77 -11.44 -20.74 0.51
N VAL A 78 -10.52 -20.33 1.39
CA VAL A 78 -9.16 -20.85 1.45
C VAL A 78 -9.06 -22.05 2.39
N CYS A 79 -9.59 -21.96 3.61
CA CYS A 79 -9.44 -23.02 4.59
C CYS A 79 -10.73 -23.83 4.70
N LYS A 80 -10.65 -25.12 4.35
CA LYS A 80 -11.80 -26.03 4.34
C LYS A 80 -11.82 -26.95 5.55
N GLU A 81 -10.65 -27.40 5.98
CA GLU A 81 -10.45 -28.27 7.15
C GLU A 81 -9.31 -27.73 8.00
N LYS A 82 -9.22 -28.19 9.25
CA LYS A 82 -8.14 -27.79 10.15
C LYS A 82 -6.78 -28.08 9.51
N ASP A 83 -5.95 -27.04 9.43
CA ASP A 83 -4.59 -27.08 8.87
C ASP A 83 -4.52 -27.41 7.35
N VAL A 84 -5.65 -27.35 6.62
CA VAL A 84 -5.73 -27.57 5.16
C VAL A 84 -6.13 -26.28 4.45
N TYR A 85 -5.20 -25.76 3.64
CA TYR A 85 -5.33 -24.47 2.95
C TYR A 85 -5.28 -24.66 1.42
N ASP A 86 -6.38 -24.34 0.74
CA ASP A 86 -6.47 -24.28 -0.72
C ASP A 86 -6.33 -22.83 -1.21
N TRP A 87 -5.12 -22.51 -1.65
CA TRP A 87 -4.77 -21.18 -2.14
C TRP A 87 -5.23 -20.91 -3.58
N THR A 88 -5.85 -21.88 -4.27
CA THR A 88 -6.23 -21.77 -5.69
C THR A 88 -7.17 -20.61 -5.98
N VAL A 89 -8.00 -20.20 -5.01
CA VAL A 89 -8.86 -19.02 -5.15
C VAL A 89 -8.05 -17.72 -5.22
N VAL A 90 -6.98 -17.61 -4.44
CA VAL A 90 -6.05 -16.47 -4.45
C VAL A 90 -5.20 -16.52 -5.72
N ASP A 91 -4.61 -17.67 -6.03
CA ASP A 91 -3.73 -17.82 -7.21
C ASP A 91 -4.43 -17.43 -8.51
N ARG A 92 -5.66 -17.92 -8.74
CA ARG A 92 -6.44 -17.60 -9.94
C ARG A 92 -6.80 -16.13 -10.03
N LEU A 93 -7.12 -15.49 -8.91
CA LEU A 93 -7.39 -14.05 -8.87
C LEU A 93 -6.13 -13.27 -9.27
N LEU A 94 -4.99 -13.59 -8.65
CA LEU A 94 -3.72 -12.91 -8.93
C LEU A 94 -3.25 -13.13 -10.37
N GLU A 95 -3.42 -14.33 -10.92
CA GLU A 95 -3.16 -14.60 -12.35
C GLU A 95 -4.04 -13.73 -13.26
N LYS A 96 -5.33 -13.62 -12.97
CA LYS A 96 -6.27 -12.79 -13.74
C LYS A 96 -5.89 -11.31 -13.70
N VAL A 97 -5.58 -10.79 -12.52
CA VAL A 97 -5.20 -9.37 -12.33
C VAL A 97 -3.86 -9.08 -13.04
N ALA A 98 -2.87 -9.95 -12.88
CA ALA A 98 -1.57 -9.81 -13.56
C ALA A 98 -1.69 -9.93 -15.09
N ALA A 99 -2.61 -10.75 -15.60
CA ALA A 99 -2.88 -10.85 -17.03
C ALA A 99 -3.44 -9.56 -17.65
N ASN A 100 -4.02 -8.68 -16.82
CA ASN A 100 -4.44 -7.34 -17.23
C ASN A 100 -3.30 -6.30 -17.12
N GLY A 101 -2.10 -6.69 -16.68
CA GLY A 101 -1.00 -5.77 -16.38
C GLY A 101 -1.18 -4.99 -15.07
N HIS A 102 -2.05 -5.47 -14.18
CA HIS A 102 -2.36 -4.83 -12.91
C HIS A 102 -1.83 -5.65 -11.71
N GLN A 103 -1.85 -5.05 -10.53
CA GLN A 103 -1.61 -5.72 -9.25
C GLN A 103 -2.84 -5.67 -8.36
N ALA A 104 -2.94 -6.62 -7.44
CA ALA A 104 -4.09 -6.73 -6.56
C ALA A 104 -3.89 -5.99 -5.23
N ILE A 105 -4.96 -5.37 -4.76
CA ILE A 105 -5.20 -5.08 -3.34
C ILE A 105 -6.18 -6.12 -2.83
N LEU A 106 -5.80 -6.86 -1.79
CA LEU A 106 -6.63 -7.92 -1.22
C LEU A 106 -7.11 -7.52 0.17
N ARG A 107 -8.40 -7.74 0.45
CA ARG A 107 -8.97 -7.60 1.81
C ARG A 107 -9.72 -8.86 2.20
N PHE A 108 -9.23 -9.59 3.20
CA PHE A 108 -9.94 -10.74 3.74
C PHE A 108 -10.96 -10.31 4.79
N ARG A 109 -12.15 -10.92 4.78
CA ARG A 109 -13.22 -10.59 5.74
C ARG A 109 -13.91 -11.83 6.31
N TYR A 110 -14.42 -11.68 7.53
CA TYR A 110 -15.42 -12.60 8.11
C TYR A 110 -16.83 -12.08 7.91
N THR A 111 -17.06 -10.79 8.13
CA THR A 111 -18.40 -10.21 8.24
C THR A 111 -18.68 -9.27 7.06
N TYR A 112 -19.85 -9.41 6.44
CA TYR A 112 -20.34 -8.50 5.40
C TYR A 112 -21.87 -8.42 5.50
N PRO A 113 -22.48 -7.22 5.43
CA PRO A 113 -23.91 -7.08 5.63
C PRO A 113 -24.77 -7.95 4.71
N GLY A 114 -25.74 -8.65 5.28
CA GLY A 114 -26.65 -9.52 4.53
C GLY A 114 -26.14 -10.95 4.30
N TYR A 115 -24.94 -11.29 4.75
CA TYR A 115 -24.33 -12.61 4.53
C TYR A 115 -24.06 -13.36 5.83
N GLN A 116 -23.97 -14.68 5.71
CA GLN A 116 -23.37 -15.52 6.74
C GLN A 116 -21.88 -15.20 6.89
N CYS A 117 -21.31 -15.46 8.08
CA CYS A 117 -19.90 -15.18 8.30
C CYS A 117 -19.02 -16.14 7.49
N ALA A 118 -17.89 -15.64 7.00
CA ALA A 118 -16.92 -16.38 6.20
C ALA A 118 -15.86 -17.10 7.07
N VAL A 119 -16.28 -17.59 8.24
CA VAL A 119 -15.46 -18.49 9.07
C VAL A 119 -15.42 -19.88 8.41
N PRO A 120 -14.26 -20.56 8.37
CA PRO A 120 -14.19 -21.95 7.88
C PRO A 120 -15.19 -22.89 8.57
N ASP A 121 -15.82 -23.77 7.78
CA ASP A 121 -16.91 -24.64 8.29
C ASP A 121 -16.46 -25.56 9.43
N TYR A 122 -15.19 -26.02 9.44
CA TYR A 122 -14.67 -26.84 10.54
C TYR A 122 -14.62 -26.09 11.88
N ILE A 123 -14.43 -24.76 11.86
CA ILE A 123 -14.48 -23.90 13.05
C ILE A 123 -15.92 -23.68 13.46
N LYS A 124 -16.84 -23.53 12.50
CA LYS A 124 -18.28 -23.44 12.79
C LYS A 124 -18.81 -24.71 13.48
N ALA A 125 -18.23 -25.86 13.16
CA ALA A 125 -18.50 -27.13 13.80
C ALA A 125 -17.71 -27.35 15.11
N TRP A 126 -16.85 -26.40 15.51
CA TRP A 126 -16.03 -26.54 16.71
C TRP A 126 -16.88 -26.53 17.98
N PRO A 127 -16.59 -27.39 18.97
CA PRO A 127 -17.35 -27.41 20.23
C PRO A 127 -17.36 -26.04 20.90
N GLY A 128 -18.56 -25.50 21.13
CA GLY A 128 -18.76 -24.23 21.82
C GLY A 128 -18.62 -22.97 20.94
N TYR A 129 -18.46 -23.11 19.62
CA TYR A 129 -18.55 -21.98 18.70
C TYR A 129 -20.01 -21.56 18.51
N GLU A 130 -20.34 -20.29 18.82
CA GLU A 130 -21.71 -19.78 18.76
C GLU A 130 -21.79 -18.49 17.95
N GLU A 131 -22.14 -18.59 16.67
CA GLU A 131 -22.38 -17.41 15.84
C GLU A 131 -23.54 -16.58 16.36
N THR A 132 -23.38 -15.27 16.31
CA THR A 132 -24.45 -14.32 16.58
C THR A 132 -24.92 -13.72 15.26
N TYR A 133 -26.21 -13.39 15.14
CA TYR A 133 -26.70 -12.60 14.01
C TYR A 133 -27.45 -11.36 14.50
N GLY A 134 -27.42 -10.32 13.68
CA GLY A 134 -28.09 -9.06 13.94
C GLY A 134 -28.48 -8.36 12.65
N LYS A 135 -29.04 -7.16 12.77
CA LYS A 135 -29.20 -6.25 11.64
C LYS A 135 -27.92 -5.43 11.50
N ALA A 136 -27.42 -5.30 10.28
CA ALA A 136 -26.33 -4.42 9.92
C ALA A 136 -26.67 -3.70 8.59
N ASP A 137 -26.21 -2.46 8.42
CA ASP A 137 -26.25 -1.68 7.18
C ASP A 137 -27.61 -1.70 6.46
N GLY A 138 -28.47 -0.72 6.72
CA GLY A 138 -29.82 -0.69 6.12
C GLY A 138 -30.74 -1.82 6.63
N GLY A 139 -30.37 -2.50 7.71
CA GLY A 139 -31.20 -3.50 8.38
C GLY A 139 -31.03 -4.94 7.87
N HIS A 140 -30.00 -5.22 7.07
CA HIS A 140 -29.72 -6.55 6.54
C HIS A 140 -29.33 -7.54 7.63
N ARG A 141 -29.90 -8.76 7.58
CA ARG A 141 -29.55 -9.82 8.53
C ARG A 141 -28.12 -10.30 8.27
N THR A 142 -27.27 -10.17 9.27
CA THR A 142 -25.81 -10.32 9.16
C THR A 142 -25.29 -11.20 10.30
N TRP A 143 -24.39 -12.12 9.99
CA TRP A 143 -23.80 -13.04 10.96
C TRP A 143 -22.39 -12.59 11.36
N PHE A 144 -22.11 -12.67 12.64
CA PHE A 144 -20.86 -12.26 13.27
C PHE A 144 -20.14 -13.48 13.83
N PRO A 145 -18.81 -13.56 13.64
CA PRO A 145 -18.00 -14.65 14.18
C PRO A 145 -17.96 -14.64 15.71
N ASP A 146 -17.75 -15.81 16.31
CA ASP A 146 -17.54 -15.94 17.77
C ASP A 146 -16.05 -15.85 18.13
N TRP A 147 -15.60 -14.66 18.49
CA TRP A 147 -14.23 -14.39 18.91
C TRP A 147 -13.88 -14.94 20.30
N ARG A 148 -14.81 -15.54 21.05
CA ARG A 148 -14.46 -16.33 22.24
C ARG A 148 -13.83 -17.67 21.87
N CYS A 149 -14.03 -18.12 20.63
CA CYS A 149 -13.51 -19.38 20.14
C CYS A 149 -11.98 -19.28 19.94
N GLU A 150 -11.22 -20.01 20.76
CA GLU A 150 -9.77 -20.08 20.67
C GLU A 150 -9.30 -20.64 19.31
N GLU A 151 -10.05 -21.55 18.69
CA GLU A 151 -9.71 -22.08 17.37
C GLU A 151 -9.85 -21.02 16.27
N LEU A 152 -10.83 -20.11 16.36
CA LEU A 152 -10.94 -18.97 15.43
C LEU A 152 -9.73 -18.03 15.58
N GLN A 153 -9.36 -17.70 16.83
CA GLN A 153 -8.20 -16.86 17.11
C GLN A 153 -6.90 -17.49 16.59
N ARG A 154 -6.68 -18.78 16.87
CA ARG A 154 -5.54 -19.57 16.36
C ARG A 154 -5.51 -19.56 14.84
N PHE A 155 -6.64 -19.88 14.20
CA PHE A 155 -6.77 -19.90 12.75
C PHE A 155 -6.43 -18.55 12.12
N HIS A 156 -6.93 -17.46 12.68
CA HIS A 156 -6.67 -16.12 12.14
C HIS A 156 -5.17 -15.78 12.13
N MET A 157 -4.46 -16.09 13.22
CA MET A 157 -3.00 -15.91 13.31
C MET A 157 -2.26 -16.83 12.33
N GLU A 158 -2.65 -18.11 12.26
CA GLU A 158 -2.03 -19.07 11.35
C GLU A 158 -2.25 -18.71 9.88
N PHE A 159 -3.45 -18.25 9.53
CA PHE A 159 -3.80 -17.84 8.18
C PHE A 159 -2.85 -16.77 7.67
N TYR A 160 -2.63 -15.70 8.43
CA TYR A 160 -1.74 -14.61 8.00
C TYR A 160 -0.27 -15.03 7.95
N ARG A 161 0.18 -15.89 8.88
CA ARG A 161 1.52 -16.49 8.79
C ARG A 161 1.70 -17.28 7.49
N LEU A 162 0.78 -18.19 7.19
CA LEU A 162 0.85 -19.03 5.98
C LEU A 162 0.64 -18.22 4.70
N PHE A 163 -0.22 -17.20 4.74
CA PHE A 163 -0.40 -16.27 3.63
C PHE A 163 0.91 -15.55 3.32
N ALA A 164 1.58 -15.01 4.34
CA ALA A 164 2.86 -14.33 4.16
C ALA A 164 3.97 -15.28 3.68
N GLU A 165 4.05 -16.51 4.22
CA GLU A 165 5.00 -17.53 3.76
C GLU A 165 4.88 -17.82 2.26
N ARG A 166 3.66 -17.72 1.72
CA ARG A 166 3.38 -17.92 0.29
C ARG A 166 3.53 -16.65 -0.54
N TYR A 167 3.07 -15.50 -0.03
CA TYR A 167 2.79 -14.32 -0.84
C TYR A 167 3.50 -13.02 -0.44
N ASP A 168 4.27 -12.97 0.66
CA ASP A 168 4.93 -11.71 1.08
C ASP A 168 5.83 -11.13 -0.01
N ASN A 169 6.38 -11.97 -0.89
CA ASN A 169 7.22 -11.58 -2.02
C ASN A 169 6.52 -11.65 -3.40
N ASP A 170 5.21 -11.88 -3.45
CA ASP A 170 4.50 -12.03 -4.71
C ASP A 170 4.28 -10.67 -5.39
N PRO A 171 4.85 -10.42 -6.58
CA PRO A 171 4.72 -9.13 -7.27
C PRO A 171 3.28 -8.82 -7.69
N ARG A 172 2.41 -9.83 -7.75
CA ARG A 172 0.99 -9.65 -8.14
C ARG A 172 0.17 -8.99 -7.05
N ILE A 173 0.68 -8.87 -5.82
CA ILE A 173 0.04 -8.15 -4.71
C ILE A 173 0.78 -6.84 -4.50
N ALA A 174 0.05 -5.73 -4.63
CA ALA A 174 0.55 -4.40 -4.30
C ALA A 174 0.34 -4.10 -2.81
N PHE A 175 -0.85 -4.40 -2.25
CA PHE A 175 -1.15 -4.09 -0.86
C PHE A 175 -2.08 -5.13 -0.26
N LEU A 176 -1.98 -5.34 1.05
CA LEU A 176 -2.88 -6.17 1.84
C LEU A 176 -3.66 -5.31 2.83
N GLU A 177 -4.98 -5.35 2.76
CA GLU A 177 -5.82 -4.72 3.78
C GLU A 177 -6.35 -5.78 4.74
N THR A 178 -6.33 -5.46 6.03
CA THR A 178 -6.74 -6.37 7.10
C THR A 178 -7.38 -5.61 8.26
N GLY A 179 -8.15 -6.34 9.05
CA GLY A 179 -8.80 -5.82 10.25
C GLY A 179 -9.95 -6.70 10.69
N PHE A 180 -10.87 -6.11 11.43
CA PHE A 180 -11.95 -6.82 12.12
C PHE A 180 -13.29 -6.12 11.93
N GLY A 181 -14.40 -6.77 12.27
CA GLY A 181 -15.73 -6.19 12.13
C GLY A 181 -16.31 -6.27 10.73
N LEU A 182 -17.26 -5.38 10.42
CA LEU A 182 -17.89 -5.28 9.11
C LEU A 182 -16.81 -4.90 8.08
N TRP A 183 -16.77 -5.63 6.95
CA TRP A 183 -15.81 -5.43 5.86
C TRP A 183 -14.32 -5.49 6.25
N ALA A 184 -13.99 -5.90 7.48
CA ALA A 184 -12.66 -5.79 8.10
C ALA A 184 -12.20 -4.35 8.41
N GLU A 185 -13.15 -3.43 8.61
CA GLU A 185 -12.91 -1.99 8.74
C GLU A 185 -12.80 -1.49 10.19
N TYR A 186 -12.60 -2.38 11.15
CA TYR A 186 -12.50 -2.07 12.59
C TYR A 186 -13.76 -1.51 13.25
N HIS A 187 -14.94 -1.67 12.67
CA HIS A 187 -16.20 -1.26 13.29
C HIS A 187 -17.33 -2.28 13.16
N ILE A 188 -18.33 -2.11 14.03
CA ILE A 188 -19.67 -2.67 13.89
C ILE A 188 -20.63 -1.53 14.29
N TYR A 189 -21.06 -0.72 13.33
CA TYR A 189 -22.03 0.36 13.57
C TYR A 189 -23.40 -0.20 13.97
N ASP A 190 -23.91 -1.10 13.13
CA ASP A 190 -25.15 -1.84 13.34
C ASP A 190 -24.82 -3.33 13.57
N GLY A 191 -25.34 -3.91 14.65
CA GLY A 191 -25.17 -5.31 15.00
C GLY A 191 -25.52 -5.55 16.47
N PRO A 192 -25.21 -6.73 17.02
CA PRO A 192 -24.72 -6.80 18.38
C PRO A 192 -23.20 -6.59 18.34
N PHE A 193 -22.72 -5.44 18.78
CA PHE A 193 -21.31 -5.24 19.09
C PHE A 193 -21.03 -5.65 20.54
N VAL A 194 -20.22 -6.69 20.72
CA VAL A 194 -19.73 -7.15 22.02
C VAL A 194 -18.24 -7.45 21.90
N LEU A 195 -17.41 -6.61 22.50
CA LEU A 195 -15.96 -6.75 22.51
C LEU A 195 -15.55 -8.05 23.22
N GLY A 196 -14.70 -8.85 22.58
CA GLY A 196 -14.33 -10.19 23.02
C GLY A 196 -15.31 -11.30 22.62
N GLN A 197 -16.40 -10.98 21.92
CA GLN A 197 -17.38 -11.96 21.44
C GLN A 197 -17.72 -11.78 19.95
N THR A 198 -18.44 -10.74 19.55
CA THR A 198 -18.75 -10.51 18.12
C THR A 198 -17.68 -9.66 17.42
N PHE A 199 -16.76 -9.10 18.21
CA PHE A 199 -15.54 -8.42 17.80
C PHE A 199 -14.39 -8.96 18.67
N PRO A 200 -13.15 -9.10 18.17
CA PRO A 200 -12.05 -9.65 18.98
C PRO A 200 -11.75 -8.80 20.20
N SER A 201 -11.22 -9.42 21.25
CA SER A 201 -10.71 -8.68 22.42
C SER A 201 -9.55 -7.77 22.01
N LYS A 202 -9.30 -6.71 22.77
CA LYS A 202 -8.18 -5.80 22.51
C LYS A 202 -6.84 -6.49 22.67
N GLU A 203 -6.77 -7.46 23.58
CA GLU A 203 -5.61 -8.30 23.83
C GLU A 203 -5.25 -9.12 22.59
N PHE A 204 -6.24 -9.78 21.96
CA PHE A 204 -6.03 -10.53 20.72
C PHE A 204 -5.64 -9.59 19.55
N GLN A 205 -6.30 -8.43 19.43
CA GLN A 205 -5.95 -7.45 18.41
C GLN A 205 -4.50 -6.97 18.54
N ALA A 206 -4.05 -6.68 19.76
CA ALA A 206 -2.66 -6.29 20.03
C ALA A 206 -1.67 -7.40 19.68
N GLU A 207 -1.99 -8.65 20.03
CA GLU A 207 -1.18 -9.81 19.63
C GLU A 207 -1.09 -9.95 18.11
N PHE A 208 -2.22 -9.82 17.41
CA PHE A 208 -2.27 -9.86 15.95
C PHE A 208 -1.39 -8.78 15.32
N ILE A 209 -1.61 -7.51 15.68
CA ILE A 209 -0.84 -6.36 15.18
C ILE A 209 0.66 -6.55 15.46
N GLY A 210 1.03 -7.01 16.65
CA GLY A 210 2.43 -7.24 17.03
C GLY A 210 3.11 -8.41 16.30
N ASN A 211 2.34 -9.33 15.70
CA ASN A 211 2.90 -10.46 14.93
C ASN A 211 2.92 -10.21 13.42
N MET A 212 2.04 -9.38 12.87
CA MET A 212 2.03 -9.02 11.44
C MET A 212 3.42 -8.61 10.88
N PRO A 213 4.22 -7.73 11.51
CA PRO A 213 5.55 -7.38 10.99
C PRO A 213 6.57 -8.53 11.07
N LYS A 214 6.27 -9.63 11.78
CA LYS A 214 7.10 -10.85 11.78
C LYS A 214 6.87 -11.68 10.53
N TRP A 215 5.68 -11.61 9.93
CA TRP A 215 5.29 -12.38 8.77
C TRP A 215 5.43 -11.59 7.47
N PHE A 216 4.93 -10.35 7.44
CA PHE A 216 5.02 -9.47 6.28
C PHE A 216 6.26 -8.59 6.37
N LYS A 217 7.28 -8.93 5.58
CA LYS A 217 8.53 -8.17 5.51
C LYS A 217 8.56 -7.23 4.31
N ASN A 218 7.90 -7.62 3.23
CA ASN A 218 8.03 -6.96 1.94
C ASN A 218 6.71 -6.46 1.39
N THR A 219 5.59 -7.15 1.61
CA THR A 219 4.25 -6.66 1.21
C THR A 219 3.72 -5.70 2.28
N PRO A 220 3.47 -4.42 1.95
CA PRO A 220 2.84 -3.50 2.88
C PRO A 220 1.40 -3.93 3.19
N TRP A 221 1.03 -3.80 4.45
CA TRP A 221 -0.33 -4.08 4.92
C TRP A 221 -0.92 -2.84 5.61
N LEU A 222 -2.24 -2.73 5.55
CA LEU A 222 -2.98 -1.57 6.02
C LEU A 222 -4.15 -1.98 6.91
N ILE A 223 -4.54 -1.08 7.82
CA ILE A 223 -5.73 -1.18 8.64
C ILE A 223 -6.60 0.08 8.52
N SER A 224 -7.90 -0.06 8.72
CA SER A 224 -8.84 1.06 8.66
C SER A 224 -8.47 2.16 9.65
N ILE A 225 -8.67 3.42 9.27
CA ILE A 225 -8.59 4.56 10.17
C ILE A 225 -9.59 4.47 11.33
N ASP A 226 -10.65 3.67 11.22
CA ASP A 226 -11.63 3.46 12.30
C ASP A 226 -11.04 2.74 13.51
N ALA A 227 -9.89 2.09 13.31
CA ALA A 227 -9.08 1.61 14.41
C ALA A 227 -8.57 2.75 15.32
N ALA A 228 -8.76 4.04 15.01
CA ALA A 228 -8.50 5.13 15.93
C ALA A 228 -9.52 5.17 17.10
N ASP A 229 -10.72 4.61 16.93
CA ASP A 229 -11.73 4.61 17.99
C ASP A 229 -11.38 3.58 19.09
N ASN A 230 -11.20 4.11 20.30
CA ASN A 230 -10.96 3.31 21.51
C ASN A 230 -12.17 2.43 21.90
N LYS A 231 -13.33 2.55 21.28
CA LYS A 231 -14.39 1.55 21.40
C LYS A 231 -13.94 0.20 20.83
N TYR A 232 -13.24 0.21 19.70
CA TYR A 232 -12.92 -0.99 18.93
C TYR A 232 -11.50 -1.49 19.19
N SER A 233 -10.51 -0.59 19.21
CA SER A 233 -9.09 -0.97 19.08
C SER A 233 -8.25 -0.81 20.36
N PRO A 234 -7.04 -1.42 20.44
CA PRO A 234 -6.13 -1.27 21.57
C PRO A 234 -5.28 0.02 21.56
N PHE A 235 -5.13 0.72 20.43
CA PHE A 235 -4.07 1.74 20.23
C PHE A 235 -4.03 2.84 21.30
N LYS A 236 -5.18 3.34 21.77
CA LYS A 236 -5.20 4.38 22.82
C LYS A 236 -4.67 3.89 24.17
N LYS A 237 -4.81 2.60 24.47
CA LYS A 237 -4.32 1.98 25.71
C LYS A 237 -2.91 1.39 25.56
N GLN A 238 -2.50 1.09 24.33
CA GLN A 238 -1.21 0.49 23.95
C GLN A 238 -0.59 1.32 22.81
N PRO A 239 -0.15 2.56 23.09
CA PRO A 239 0.35 3.48 22.07
C PRO A 239 1.62 2.97 21.35
N GLU A 240 2.37 2.05 21.95
CA GLU A 240 3.51 1.38 21.33
C GLU A 240 3.12 0.58 20.07
N LEU A 241 1.84 0.22 19.91
CA LEU A 241 1.36 -0.41 18.68
C LEU A 241 1.40 0.55 17.49
N LEU A 242 1.42 1.87 17.72
CA LEU A 242 1.56 2.87 16.64
C LEU A 242 2.94 2.85 15.98
N ASP A 243 3.95 2.30 16.67
CA ASP A 243 5.32 2.11 16.14
C ASP A 243 5.41 0.92 15.16
N VAL A 244 4.36 0.07 15.09
CA VAL A 244 4.29 -1.00 14.10
C VAL A 244 4.11 -0.40 12.70
N ARG A 245 4.91 -0.89 11.76
CA ARG A 245 4.86 -0.48 10.35
C ARG A 245 3.65 -1.09 9.64
N PHE A 246 2.56 -0.36 9.64
CA PHE A 246 1.37 -0.57 8.81
C PHE A 246 0.88 0.75 8.21
N GLY A 247 0.19 0.65 7.09
CA GLY A 247 -0.50 1.77 6.44
C GLY A 247 -1.94 1.93 6.89
N ASN A 248 -2.60 2.99 6.43
CA ASN A 248 -4.00 3.25 6.77
C ASN A 248 -4.87 3.36 5.54
N PHE A 249 -6.11 2.88 5.65
CA PHE A 249 -7.13 3.08 4.63
C PHE A 249 -8.39 3.73 5.23
N ASP A 250 -9.04 4.58 4.43
CA ASP A 250 -10.28 5.28 4.77
C ASP A 250 -11.39 4.95 3.77
N ASP A 251 -12.38 4.15 4.17
CA ASP A 251 -13.48 3.70 3.30
C ASP A 251 -14.65 4.70 3.19
N SER A 252 -14.42 5.95 3.58
CA SER A 252 -15.43 7.01 3.52
C SER A 252 -14.83 8.35 3.06
N PHE A 253 -13.78 8.29 2.25
CA PHE A 253 -13.02 9.45 1.83
C PHE A 253 -13.89 10.41 0.99
N MET A 254 -13.65 11.72 1.09
CA MET A 254 -14.43 12.79 0.42
C MET A 254 -15.91 12.92 0.86
N CYS A 255 -16.34 12.33 1.98
CA CYS A 255 -17.67 12.63 2.55
C CYS A 255 -17.80 14.07 3.05
N GLU A 256 -19.04 14.53 3.29
CA GLU A 256 -19.34 15.90 3.76
C GLU A 256 -18.57 16.26 5.04
N ASP A 257 -18.65 15.38 6.03
CA ASP A 257 -18.07 15.56 7.36
C ASP A 257 -16.64 15.00 7.48
N HIS A 258 -15.92 14.86 6.36
CA HIS A 258 -14.58 14.26 6.35
C HIS A 258 -13.56 14.99 7.24
N ASP A 259 -13.72 16.31 7.44
CA ASP A 259 -12.84 17.07 8.35
C ASP A 259 -13.11 16.82 9.85
N ASP A 260 -14.13 16.03 10.19
CA ASP A 260 -14.48 15.72 11.58
C ASP A 260 -13.90 14.38 12.05
N TYR A 261 -14.61 13.28 11.80
CA TYR A 261 -14.23 11.97 12.31
C TYR A 261 -13.00 11.42 11.57
N ASN A 262 -13.04 11.38 10.23
CA ASN A 262 -11.95 10.87 9.40
C ASN A 262 -10.66 11.64 9.67
N ARG A 263 -10.70 12.97 9.65
CA ARG A 263 -9.52 13.80 9.93
C ARG A 263 -8.92 13.50 11.30
N ARG A 264 -9.75 13.37 12.35
CA ARG A 264 -9.25 13.03 13.70
C ARG A 264 -8.61 11.65 13.72
N SER A 265 -9.16 10.68 12.99
CA SER A 265 -8.60 9.34 12.87
C SER A 265 -7.27 9.32 12.12
N TRP A 266 -7.15 10.04 11.00
CA TRP A 266 -5.86 10.27 10.32
C TRP A 266 -4.81 10.90 11.24
N LEU A 267 -5.20 11.96 11.96
CA LEU A 267 -4.30 12.62 12.92
C LEU A 267 -3.87 11.71 14.07
N PHE A 268 -4.71 10.76 14.48
CA PHE A 268 -4.38 9.78 15.52
C PHE A 268 -3.25 8.84 15.09
N PHE A 269 -3.25 8.39 13.83
CA PHE A 269 -2.20 7.50 13.31
C PHE A 269 -0.90 8.20 12.91
N GLY A 270 -0.94 9.54 12.83
CA GLY A 270 0.21 10.40 12.60
C GLY A 270 0.41 10.76 11.13
N GLN A 271 0.73 12.02 10.87
CA GLN A 271 0.87 12.58 9.52
C GLN A 271 2.13 12.13 8.78
N ASP A 272 3.06 11.45 9.46
CA ASP A 272 4.34 11.01 8.89
C ASP A 272 4.32 9.54 8.45
N ARG A 273 3.19 8.83 8.63
CA ARG A 273 3.10 7.39 8.37
C ARG A 273 3.35 7.03 6.91
N TYR A 274 2.85 7.85 5.98
CA TYR A 274 3.13 7.78 4.54
C TYR A 274 4.63 7.69 4.18
N LYS A 275 5.55 8.13 5.06
CA LYS A 275 6.99 8.01 4.79
C LYS A 275 7.48 6.57 4.79
N SER A 276 6.72 5.67 5.40
CA SER A 276 7.12 4.26 5.58
C SER A 276 6.06 3.25 5.17
N SER A 277 4.79 3.64 5.09
CA SER A 277 3.68 2.76 4.75
C SER A 277 2.61 3.47 3.93
N PRO A 278 1.92 2.78 3.00
CA PRO A 278 0.95 3.39 2.11
C PRO A 278 -0.27 3.94 2.86
N GLU A 279 -0.84 5.01 2.31
CA GLU A 279 -2.13 5.55 2.70
C GLU A 279 -3.10 5.40 1.51
N GLY A 280 -4.30 4.90 1.78
CA GLY A 280 -5.30 4.60 0.76
C GLY A 280 -6.73 4.68 1.28
N GLY A 281 -7.67 3.98 0.65
CA GLY A 281 -9.08 4.01 1.07
C GLY A 281 -10.06 3.74 -0.06
N GLU A 282 -11.30 4.16 0.15
CA GLU A 282 -12.41 4.12 -0.78
C GLU A 282 -13.17 5.45 -0.75
N PHE A 283 -13.66 5.91 -1.91
CA PHE A 283 -14.57 7.05 -1.93
C PHE A 283 -15.87 6.75 -1.18
N SER A 284 -16.36 7.73 -0.41
CA SER A 284 -17.59 7.63 0.37
C SER A 284 -18.80 7.16 -0.42
N TYR A 285 -19.47 6.12 0.08
CA TYR A 285 -20.80 5.69 -0.37
C TYR A 285 -21.93 6.25 0.51
N TYR A 286 -21.66 7.20 1.41
CA TYR A 286 -22.69 7.73 2.32
C TYR A 286 -23.82 8.43 1.56
N THR A 287 -23.50 9.10 0.45
CA THR A 287 -24.52 9.70 -0.41
C THR A 287 -24.21 9.50 -1.89
N ASN A 288 -25.25 9.53 -2.73
CA ASN A 288 -25.09 9.58 -4.19
C ASN A 288 -24.38 10.87 -4.65
N TYR A 289 -24.43 11.94 -3.84
CA TYR A 289 -23.73 13.18 -4.16
C TYR A 289 -22.23 12.98 -4.01
N ASP A 290 -21.80 12.31 -2.93
CA ASP A 290 -20.40 11.98 -2.66
C ASP A 290 -19.77 11.22 -3.83
N GLN A 291 -20.35 10.08 -4.22
CA GLN A 291 -19.84 9.27 -5.34
C GLN A 291 -19.78 10.03 -6.66
N LYS A 292 -20.80 10.85 -6.95
CA LYS A 292 -20.89 11.56 -8.24
C LYS A 292 -19.89 12.72 -8.34
N HIS A 293 -19.62 13.40 -7.23
CA HIS A 293 -18.93 14.68 -7.21
C HIS A 293 -17.50 14.61 -6.61
N CYS A 294 -17.05 13.46 -6.09
CA CYS A 294 -15.72 13.30 -5.47
C CYS A 294 -14.55 13.63 -6.40
N LEU A 295 -14.74 13.57 -7.71
CA LEU A 295 -13.74 13.93 -8.71
C LEU A 295 -14.07 15.24 -9.45
N ASP A 296 -15.03 16.06 -9.02
CA ASP A 296 -15.27 17.34 -9.67
C ASP A 296 -14.02 18.24 -9.57
N THR A 297 -13.61 18.84 -10.68
CA THR A 297 -12.38 19.67 -10.74
C THR A 297 -12.49 20.93 -9.88
N ALA A 298 -13.71 21.46 -9.71
CA ALA A 298 -14.02 22.55 -8.79
C ALA A 298 -14.04 22.10 -7.32
N GLY A 299 -14.02 20.80 -7.06
CA GLY A 299 -14.18 20.19 -5.74
C GLY A 299 -15.63 20.04 -5.32
N MET A 300 -15.81 19.41 -4.16
CA MET A 300 -17.09 19.23 -3.46
C MET A 300 -16.89 19.54 -1.97
N TYR A 301 -17.92 19.99 -1.25
CA TYR A 301 -17.83 20.34 0.18
C TYR A 301 -16.62 21.24 0.54
N GLY A 302 -16.21 22.12 -0.39
CA GLY A 302 -15.07 23.02 -0.19
C GLY A 302 -13.68 22.40 -0.33
N ARG A 303 -13.57 21.14 -0.76
CA ARG A 303 -12.28 20.44 -0.98
C ARG A 303 -12.17 19.90 -2.40
N ARG A 304 -10.98 19.97 -2.99
CA ARG A 304 -10.66 19.28 -4.24
C ARG A 304 -9.99 17.96 -3.94
N PHE A 305 -10.22 16.96 -4.80
CA PHE A 305 -9.61 15.65 -4.64
C PHE A 305 -8.08 15.72 -4.60
N GLU A 306 -7.45 16.44 -5.51
CA GLU A 306 -5.98 16.52 -5.58
C GLU A 306 -5.37 17.19 -4.34
N ASP A 307 -6.08 18.15 -3.73
CA ASP A 307 -5.64 18.82 -2.51
C ASP A 307 -5.70 17.86 -1.31
N GLU A 308 -6.74 17.03 -1.22
CA GLU A 308 -6.84 16.00 -0.18
C GLU A 308 -5.85 14.85 -0.41
N VAL A 309 -5.62 14.44 -1.67
CA VAL A 309 -4.55 13.48 -2.02
C VAL A 309 -3.19 13.96 -1.53
N ALA A 310 -2.87 15.24 -1.71
CA ALA A 310 -1.61 15.82 -1.23
C ALA A 310 -1.56 15.93 0.30
N LYS A 311 -2.68 16.27 0.94
CA LYS A 311 -2.81 16.42 2.39
C LYS A 311 -2.66 15.10 3.15
N TYR A 312 -3.12 13.99 2.58
CA TYR A 312 -3.05 12.64 3.16
C TYR A 312 -2.13 11.71 2.38
N HIS A 313 -1.24 12.25 1.54
CA HIS A 313 -0.21 11.47 0.83
C HIS A 313 -0.73 10.17 0.18
N LEU A 314 -1.93 10.23 -0.41
CA LEU A 314 -2.62 9.03 -0.89
C LEU A 314 -1.83 8.35 -1.99
N SER A 315 -1.72 7.04 -1.87
CA SER A 315 -1.06 6.17 -2.84
C SER A 315 -2.07 5.58 -3.81
N PHE A 316 -3.26 5.22 -3.32
CA PHE A 316 -4.35 4.69 -4.11
C PHE A 316 -5.70 5.06 -3.48
N ILE A 317 -6.79 4.91 -4.24
CA ILE A 317 -8.15 4.98 -3.69
C ILE A 317 -9.10 4.10 -4.50
N ILE A 318 -9.97 3.33 -3.84
CA ILE A 318 -11.01 2.56 -4.49
C ILE A 318 -12.08 3.52 -5.01
N GLY A 319 -12.33 3.45 -6.32
CA GLY A 319 -13.28 4.28 -7.03
C GLY A 319 -14.00 3.50 -8.12
N ALA A 320 -14.51 2.33 -7.74
CA ALA A 320 -15.12 1.37 -8.66
C ALA A 320 -16.31 1.91 -9.47
N ASP A 321 -17.06 2.87 -8.90
CA ASP A 321 -18.22 3.48 -9.55
C ASP A 321 -17.86 4.71 -10.39
N GLN A 322 -16.62 5.22 -10.28
CA GLN A 322 -16.16 6.41 -11.00
C GLN A 322 -16.28 6.30 -12.54
N PRO A 323 -16.08 5.15 -13.20
CA PRO A 323 -16.36 4.99 -14.63
C PRO A 323 -17.81 5.28 -15.03
N THR A 324 -18.76 5.28 -14.09
CA THR A 324 -20.17 5.63 -14.35
C THR A 324 -20.46 7.13 -14.17
N HIS A 325 -19.60 7.85 -13.46
CA HIS A 325 -19.77 9.27 -13.11
C HIS A 325 -18.82 10.19 -13.90
N GLN A 326 -17.64 9.70 -14.23
CA GLN A 326 -16.55 10.48 -14.80
C GLN A 326 -16.06 9.89 -16.12
N LYS A 327 -15.48 10.75 -16.96
CA LYS A 327 -14.82 10.31 -18.20
C LYS A 327 -13.41 9.82 -17.88
N TRP A 328 -12.91 8.85 -18.65
CA TRP A 328 -11.57 8.29 -18.47
C TRP A 328 -10.43 9.32 -18.34
N PRO A 329 -10.38 10.43 -19.12
CA PRO A 329 -9.33 11.42 -18.93
C PRO A 329 -9.29 12.02 -17.52
N ARG A 330 -10.46 12.23 -16.90
CA ARG A 330 -10.55 12.76 -15.53
C ARG A 330 -10.11 11.72 -14.50
N ILE A 331 -10.48 10.45 -14.70
CA ILE A 331 -10.05 9.33 -13.84
C ILE A 331 -8.54 9.16 -13.92
N ILE A 332 -7.95 9.24 -15.12
CA ILE A 332 -6.49 9.15 -15.31
C ILE A 332 -5.78 10.32 -14.65
N GLU A 333 -6.26 11.55 -14.84
CA GLU A 333 -5.72 12.74 -14.19
C GLU A 333 -5.74 12.62 -12.66
N ALA A 334 -6.88 12.21 -12.09
CA ALA A 334 -7.01 11.97 -10.65
C ALA A 334 -6.03 10.88 -10.19
N SER A 335 -5.95 9.75 -10.91
CA SER A 335 -5.03 8.66 -10.62
C SER A 335 -3.56 9.11 -10.60
N GLN A 336 -3.16 9.95 -11.55
CA GLN A 336 -1.78 10.46 -11.66
C GLN A 336 -1.41 11.52 -10.60
N SER A 337 -2.36 11.96 -9.77
CA SER A 337 -2.10 12.83 -8.63
C SER A 337 -1.60 12.09 -7.38
N MET A 338 -1.79 10.77 -7.33
CA MET A 338 -1.46 9.92 -6.18
C MET A 338 -0.09 9.27 -6.30
N GLY A 339 0.49 8.91 -5.15
CA GLY A 339 1.71 8.12 -5.09
C GLY A 339 2.97 8.88 -5.50
N TYR A 340 3.95 8.13 -6.01
CA TYR A 340 5.23 8.67 -6.47
C TYR A 340 5.12 9.22 -7.89
N ARG A 341 5.99 10.18 -8.23
CA ARG A 341 6.14 10.68 -9.61
C ARG A 341 7.58 11.11 -9.86
N TYR A 342 8.34 10.34 -10.61
CA TYR A 342 9.75 10.65 -10.81
C TYR A 342 9.99 11.63 -11.95
N ARG A 343 10.88 12.60 -11.72
CA ARG A 343 11.41 13.52 -12.74
C ARG A 343 12.92 13.41 -12.80
N ILE A 344 13.45 13.14 -13.98
CA ILE A 344 14.88 13.17 -14.26
C ILE A 344 15.23 14.58 -14.72
N LYS A 345 15.98 15.30 -13.89
CA LYS A 345 16.40 16.68 -14.11
C LYS A 345 17.74 16.79 -14.83
N ASP A 346 18.62 15.82 -14.64
CA ASP A 346 19.89 15.74 -15.36
C ASP A 346 20.34 14.27 -15.50
N LEU A 347 21.05 13.97 -16.58
CA LEU A 347 21.66 12.68 -16.85
C LEU A 347 23.05 12.93 -17.43
N ARG A 348 24.07 12.34 -16.80
CA ARG A 348 25.46 12.49 -17.22
C ARG A 348 26.15 11.14 -17.26
N VAL A 349 27.07 10.96 -18.21
CA VAL A 349 27.86 9.73 -18.36
C VAL A 349 29.35 10.00 -18.45
N LYS A 350 30.14 9.04 -17.99
CA LYS A 350 31.59 9.03 -18.14
C LYS A 350 32.04 7.61 -18.50
N PRO A 351 32.49 7.37 -19.74
CA PRO A 351 33.03 6.08 -20.16
C PRO A 351 34.14 5.59 -19.21
N GLY A 352 34.14 4.29 -18.92
CA GLY A 352 35.05 3.69 -17.94
C GLY A 352 34.66 3.92 -16.46
N THR A 353 33.63 4.72 -16.18
CA THR A 353 33.16 4.99 -14.80
C THR A 353 31.67 4.64 -14.60
N GLY A 354 30.76 5.31 -15.31
CA GLY A 354 29.31 5.11 -15.11
C GLY A 354 28.46 6.33 -15.43
N ALA A 355 27.26 6.37 -14.87
CA ALA A 355 26.33 7.47 -15.00
C ALA A 355 26.04 8.17 -13.66
N ALA A 356 25.61 9.43 -13.74
CA ALA A 356 25.08 10.21 -12.64
C ALA A 356 23.72 10.78 -13.06
N VAL A 357 22.71 10.55 -12.24
CA VAL A 357 21.31 10.92 -12.55
C VAL A 357 20.79 11.84 -11.46
N PHE A 358 20.33 13.03 -11.82
CA PHE A 358 19.66 13.93 -10.89
C PHE A 358 18.15 13.66 -10.96
N ILE A 359 17.60 13.04 -9.91
CA ILE A 359 16.20 12.61 -9.83
C ILE A 359 15.45 13.38 -8.74
N LYS A 360 14.17 13.67 -8.99
CA LYS A 360 13.21 14.22 -8.01
C LYS A 360 11.99 13.29 -7.91
N ASN A 361 11.47 13.08 -6.70
CA ASN A 361 10.10 12.62 -6.52
C ASN A 361 9.17 13.84 -6.45
N ALA A 362 8.41 14.09 -7.50
CA ALA A 362 7.43 15.15 -7.63
C ALA A 362 5.99 14.70 -7.27
N GLY A 363 5.84 13.48 -6.75
CA GLY A 363 4.55 12.94 -6.31
C GLY A 363 4.19 13.40 -4.90
N VAL A 364 3.16 12.77 -4.34
CA VAL A 364 2.68 13.01 -2.96
C VAL A 364 3.10 11.92 -1.99
N ALA A 365 3.57 10.76 -2.47
CA ALA A 365 4.06 9.66 -1.61
C ALA A 365 5.35 9.03 -2.19
N PRO A 366 6.15 8.30 -1.40
CA PRO A 366 7.21 7.45 -1.95
C PRO A 366 6.63 6.20 -2.61
N ILE A 367 7.48 5.48 -3.37
CA ILE A 367 7.19 4.06 -3.68
C ILE A 367 7.43 3.23 -2.43
N TYR A 368 6.58 2.24 -2.11
CA TYR A 368 6.73 1.43 -0.89
C TYR A 368 7.55 0.14 -1.09
N TYR A 369 8.15 -0.01 -2.26
CA TYR A 369 8.94 -1.17 -2.65
C TYR A 369 10.31 -0.74 -3.13
N ASP A 370 11.28 -1.64 -2.98
CA ASP A 370 12.64 -1.42 -3.46
C ASP A 370 12.62 -1.16 -4.97
N ALA A 371 13.11 0.02 -5.34
CA ALA A 371 13.25 0.44 -6.73
C ALA A 371 14.54 1.19 -6.92
N TYR A 372 15.16 1.04 -8.08
CA TYR A 372 16.49 1.59 -8.33
C TYR A 372 16.56 2.16 -9.75
N LEU A 373 17.31 3.23 -9.93
CA LEU A 373 17.69 3.65 -11.28
C LEU A 373 18.58 2.58 -11.90
N ASP A 374 18.37 2.30 -13.18
CA ASP A 374 19.18 1.37 -13.96
C ASP A 374 19.64 2.05 -15.24
N VAL A 375 20.95 1.98 -15.52
CA VAL A 375 21.55 2.55 -16.73
C VAL A 375 22.33 1.47 -17.48
N ASP A 376 21.86 1.15 -18.69
CA ASP A 376 22.38 0.08 -19.55
C ASP A 376 22.44 -1.28 -18.83
N GLY A 377 21.42 -1.61 -18.04
CA GLY A 377 21.32 -2.88 -17.31
C GLY A 377 22.18 -2.95 -16.04
N LYS A 378 22.62 -1.80 -15.52
CA LYS A 378 23.33 -1.69 -14.24
C LYS A 378 22.53 -0.86 -13.25
N GLN A 379 22.24 -1.47 -12.12
CA GLN A 379 21.53 -0.85 -11.01
C GLN A 379 22.38 0.22 -10.29
N GLY A 380 21.74 1.34 -9.95
CA GLY A 380 22.29 2.40 -9.13
C GLY A 380 22.39 2.05 -7.65
N SER A 381 23.05 2.95 -6.92
CA SER A 381 23.40 2.77 -5.50
C SER A 381 22.30 3.16 -4.51
N TYR A 382 21.27 3.88 -4.93
CA TYR A 382 20.24 4.44 -4.05
C TYR A 382 18.88 3.78 -4.28
N ASN A 383 18.20 3.40 -3.20
CA ASN A 383 16.85 2.84 -3.24
C ASN A 383 15.81 3.98 -3.26
N LEU A 384 15.06 4.10 -4.35
CA LEU A 384 14.07 5.14 -4.57
C LEU A 384 12.89 5.08 -3.58
N ARG A 385 12.69 3.98 -2.84
CA ARG A 385 11.76 3.95 -1.69
C ARG A 385 12.07 5.04 -0.67
N ASP A 386 13.34 5.39 -0.53
CA ASP A 386 13.80 6.36 0.46
C ASP A 386 13.76 7.81 -0.10
N LEU A 387 13.38 8.00 -1.37
CA LEU A 387 13.23 9.31 -2.01
C LEU A 387 11.86 9.92 -1.71
N MET A 388 11.80 10.78 -0.68
CA MET A 388 10.55 11.37 -0.21
C MET A 388 9.94 12.36 -1.21
N PRO A 389 8.61 12.57 -1.16
CA PRO A 389 7.92 13.60 -1.92
C PRO A 389 8.58 14.98 -1.78
N GLY A 390 8.86 15.63 -2.91
CA GLY A 390 9.51 16.94 -2.97
C GLY A 390 11.03 16.89 -3.06
N ASP A 391 11.66 15.83 -2.56
CA ASP A 391 13.12 15.69 -2.48
C ASP A 391 13.75 15.37 -3.84
N SER A 392 15.03 15.74 -3.96
CA SER A 392 15.87 15.44 -5.12
C SER A 392 17.29 15.10 -4.70
N LEU A 393 17.93 14.20 -5.44
CA LEU A 393 19.33 13.85 -5.25
C LEU A 393 20.01 13.41 -6.54
N TRP A 394 21.34 13.48 -6.52
CA TRP A 394 22.18 12.82 -7.50
C TRP A 394 22.39 11.35 -7.12
N VAL A 395 22.13 10.45 -8.05
CA VAL A 395 22.35 9.01 -7.91
C VAL A 395 23.44 8.56 -8.86
N ALA A 396 24.51 7.98 -8.29
CA ALA A 396 25.54 7.31 -9.06
C ALA A 396 25.06 5.92 -9.49
N VAL A 397 25.32 5.60 -10.76
CA VAL A 397 25.11 4.28 -11.36
C VAL A 397 26.46 3.80 -11.91
N PRO A 398 27.25 3.05 -11.11
CA PRO A 398 28.54 2.53 -11.55
C PRO A 398 28.38 1.57 -12.74
N ASN A 399 28.95 1.93 -13.89
CA ASN A 399 28.91 1.12 -15.09
C ASN A 399 30.11 1.48 -15.99
N PRO A 400 31.24 0.75 -15.87
CA PRO A 400 32.42 1.02 -16.69
C PRO A 400 32.18 0.93 -18.21
N SER A 401 31.13 0.21 -18.61
CA SER A 401 30.73 0.00 -20.01
C SER A 401 29.55 0.89 -20.44
N VAL A 402 29.26 1.97 -19.71
CA VAL A 402 28.17 2.90 -20.04
C VAL A 402 28.31 3.43 -21.47
N SER A 403 27.19 3.43 -22.19
CA SER A 403 27.09 3.97 -23.54
C SER A 403 27.11 5.50 -23.54
N ASP A 404 27.55 6.12 -24.65
CA ASP A 404 27.37 7.57 -24.89
C ASP A 404 25.89 7.92 -25.15
N LYS A 405 25.06 6.91 -25.43
CA LYS A 405 23.60 6.98 -25.52
C LYS A 405 22.99 5.94 -24.57
N PRO A 406 23.05 6.20 -23.26
CA PRO A 406 22.57 5.26 -22.24
C PRO A 406 21.06 5.06 -22.33
N VAL A 407 20.60 3.86 -21.99
CA VAL A 407 19.19 3.56 -21.71
C VAL A 407 18.98 3.67 -20.20
N LEU A 408 18.19 4.67 -19.78
CA LEU A 408 17.78 4.85 -18.39
C LEU A 408 16.42 4.18 -18.15
N SER A 409 16.33 3.36 -17.10
CA SER A 409 15.08 2.78 -16.62
C SER A 409 15.04 2.80 -15.09
N ILE A 410 13.89 2.43 -14.51
CA ILE A 410 13.75 2.21 -13.06
C ILE A 410 13.36 0.75 -12.87
N SER A 411 14.23 -0.01 -12.21
CA SER A 411 14.01 -1.42 -11.92
C SER A 411 13.28 -1.58 -10.59
N CYS A 412 12.33 -2.51 -10.54
CA CYS A 412 11.63 -2.91 -9.33
C CYS A 412 11.20 -4.37 -9.48
N SER A 413 11.55 -5.22 -8.52
CA SER A 413 11.21 -6.65 -8.56
C SER A 413 9.73 -6.94 -8.32
N ARG A 414 8.95 -5.90 -7.97
CA ARG A 414 7.53 -5.99 -7.62
C ARG A 414 6.58 -5.67 -8.77
N LEU A 415 7.10 -5.43 -9.96
CA LEU A 415 6.28 -5.20 -11.15
C LEU A 415 5.77 -6.53 -11.72
N VAL A 416 4.53 -6.55 -12.21
CA VAL A 416 4.02 -7.66 -13.03
C VAL A 416 4.43 -7.47 -14.51
N PRO A 417 4.37 -8.53 -15.34
CA PRO A 417 4.69 -8.41 -16.76
C PRO A 417 3.90 -7.27 -17.44
N GLY A 418 4.60 -6.43 -18.20
CA GLY A 418 4.01 -5.28 -18.92
C GLY A 418 4.04 -3.97 -18.14
N GLN A 419 4.22 -4.00 -16.82
CA GLN A 419 4.40 -2.77 -16.04
C GLN A 419 5.83 -2.23 -16.15
N LYS A 420 5.94 -0.91 -16.12
CA LYS A 420 7.19 -0.17 -16.01
C LYS A 420 6.97 1.04 -15.10
N ILE A 421 7.97 1.37 -14.29
CA ILE A 421 8.02 2.65 -13.60
C ILE A 421 8.51 3.68 -14.62
N GLU A 422 7.65 4.64 -14.96
CA GLU A 422 8.01 5.71 -15.89
C GLU A 422 8.52 6.93 -15.14
N TYR A 423 9.15 7.85 -15.87
CA TYR A 423 9.65 9.11 -15.36
C TYR A 423 9.45 10.20 -16.39
N GLU A 424 9.42 11.45 -15.95
CA GLU A 424 9.39 12.62 -16.84
C GLU A 424 10.81 13.16 -17.04
N ALA A 425 11.13 13.59 -18.26
CA ALA A 425 12.40 14.24 -18.56
C ALA A 425 12.24 15.20 -19.76
N ASP A 426 12.90 16.37 -19.68
CA ASP A 426 13.08 17.31 -20.80
C ASP A 426 14.50 17.89 -20.71
N ILE A 427 15.49 17.02 -20.93
CA ILE A 427 16.92 17.33 -20.89
C ILE A 427 17.40 17.53 -22.33
N LYS A 428 17.90 18.74 -22.60
CA LYS A 428 18.40 19.18 -23.90
C LYS A 428 19.90 19.01 -24.05
#